data_AF-A0A2N7QEZ5-F1
#
_entry.id   AF-A0A2N7QEZ5-F1
#
_cell.length_a   1.000
_cell.length_b   1.000
_cell.length_c   1.000
_cell.angle_alpha   90.00
_cell.angle_beta   90.00
_cell.angle_gamma   90.00
#
_symmetry.space_group_name_H-M   'P 1'
#
loop_
_entity.id
_entity.type
_entity.pdbx_description
1 polymer ?
#
loop_
_entity_poly.entity_id
_entity_poly.type
_entity_poly.pdbx_seq_one_letter_code
_entity_poly.pdbx_strand_id
1 'polypeptide(L)'
;FIAEALGVSPKDVQALVMGIHGDLMLPLVRFANVSGIPITKLLPKEKIEEIVKRTKLGGGEIVSYLKTGSAFITPGLSVAEMAESIIKDEKRVLTCSVYLEGEYGINGVFLGVPVILGKNGIEKIIEIELLPEEKEALKRCENACRELINLLNF
;
A
#
# COMPACT_ATOMS: atom_id res chain seq x y z
N PHE A 1 5.65 3.67 12.47
CA PHE A 1 5.66 5.15 12.48
C PHE A 1 4.45 5.73 13.21
N ILE A 2 3.20 5.47 12.80
CA ILE A 2 2.01 5.97 13.55
C ILE A 2 2.02 5.46 14.99
N ALA A 3 2.18 4.15 15.18
CA ALA A 3 2.25 3.51 16.50
C ALA A 3 3.31 4.14 17.41
N GLU A 4 4.51 4.36 16.85
CA GLU A 4 5.64 5.00 17.53
C GLU A 4 5.33 6.45 17.92
N ALA A 5 4.75 7.25 17.01
CA ALA A 5 4.40 8.64 17.27
C ALA A 5 3.34 8.81 18.37
N LEU A 6 2.48 7.80 18.56
CA LEU A 6 1.40 7.80 19.56
C LEU A 6 1.73 6.96 20.81
N GLY A 7 2.84 6.23 20.82
CA GLY A 7 3.19 5.32 21.92
C GLY A 7 2.20 4.16 22.11
N VAL A 8 1.59 3.66 21.03
CA VAL A 8 0.58 2.59 21.04
C VAL A 8 1.08 1.32 20.37
N SER A 9 0.34 0.22 20.53
CA SER A 9 0.65 -1.05 19.85
C SER A 9 0.47 -0.92 18.33
N PRO A 10 1.41 -1.43 17.51
CA PRO A 10 1.24 -1.46 16.05
C PRO A 10 0.13 -2.41 15.60
N LYS A 11 -0.30 -3.35 16.45
CA LYS A 11 -1.43 -4.26 16.14
C LYS A 11 -2.77 -3.52 16.03
N ASP A 12 -2.85 -2.35 16.68
CA ASP A 12 -4.06 -1.54 16.72
C ASP A 12 -4.06 -0.47 15.61
N VAL A 13 -3.00 -0.40 14.80
CA VAL A 13 -2.86 0.57 13.70
C VAL A 13 -3.27 -0.08 12.39
N GLN A 14 -4.16 0.58 11.66
CA GLN A 14 -4.48 0.24 10.28
C GLN A 14 -4.15 1.41 9.38
N ALA A 15 -3.61 1.14 8.19
CA ALA A 15 -3.35 2.15 7.18
C ALA A 15 -3.45 1.52 5.79
N LEU A 16 -4.35 2.05 4.96
CA LEU A 16 -4.49 1.62 3.57
C LEU A 16 -3.55 2.44 2.68
N VAL A 17 -2.76 1.72 1.88
CA VAL A 17 -1.84 2.31 0.90
C VAL A 17 -2.14 1.64 -0.44
N MET A 18 -2.21 2.42 -1.51
CA MET A 18 -2.40 1.96 -2.89
C MET A 18 -1.23 2.41 -3.78
N GLY A 19 -1.26 2.03 -5.06
CA GLY A 19 -0.30 2.48 -6.07
C GLY A 19 0.97 1.64 -6.13
N ILE A 20 2.10 2.28 -6.40
CA ILE A 20 3.42 1.65 -6.58
C ILE A 20 4.36 2.16 -5.48
N HIS A 21 5.47 1.47 -5.18
CA HIS A 21 6.45 1.99 -4.23
C HIS A 21 7.08 3.35 -4.63
N GLY A 22 7.66 4.04 -3.65
CA GLY A 22 8.38 5.30 -3.86
C GLY A 22 7.43 6.50 -4.01
N ASP A 23 7.76 7.39 -4.95
CA ASP A 23 7.00 8.65 -5.15
C ASP A 23 5.57 8.39 -5.61
N LEU A 24 5.35 7.29 -6.33
CA LEU A 24 4.05 6.81 -6.83
C LEU A 24 3.24 6.04 -5.78
N MET A 25 3.69 6.02 -4.53
CA MET A 25 2.89 5.44 -3.46
C MET A 25 1.74 6.38 -3.12
N LEU A 26 0.56 5.79 -2.89
CA LEU A 26 -0.67 6.49 -2.54
C LEU A 26 -1.13 6.10 -1.12
N PRO A 27 -0.56 6.70 -0.06
CA PRO A 27 -1.08 6.54 1.30
C PRO A 27 -2.41 7.27 1.45
N LEU A 28 -3.47 6.54 1.79
CA LEU A 28 -4.80 7.10 1.97
C LEU A 28 -5.01 7.44 3.45
N VAL A 29 -4.56 8.64 3.85
CA VAL A 29 -4.58 9.11 5.25
C VAL A 29 -5.96 8.98 5.90
N ARG A 30 -7.04 9.16 5.14
CA ARG A 30 -8.43 9.03 5.65
C ARG A 30 -8.80 7.61 6.09
N PHE A 31 -8.08 6.58 5.62
CA PHE A 31 -8.24 5.20 6.06
C PHE A 31 -7.22 4.77 7.11
N ALA A 32 -6.29 5.66 7.48
CA ALA A 32 -5.38 5.39 8.57
C ALA A 32 -6.05 5.67 9.92
N ASN A 33 -6.02 4.69 10.82
CA ASN A 33 -6.67 4.74 12.12
C ASN A 33 -5.91 3.97 13.20
N VAL A 34 -6.22 4.26 14.46
CA VAL A 34 -5.84 3.47 15.63
C VAL A 34 -7.12 2.98 16.31
N SER A 35 -7.37 1.67 16.29
CA SER A 35 -8.61 1.05 16.80
C SER A 35 -9.89 1.74 16.30
N GLY A 36 -9.91 2.14 15.02
CA GLY A 36 -11.04 2.84 14.39
C GLY A 36 -11.04 4.37 14.56
N ILE A 37 -10.17 4.93 15.40
CA ILE A 37 -10.06 6.38 15.59
C ILE A 37 -9.17 6.95 14.48
N PRO A 38 -9.67 7.87 13.62
CA PRO A 38 -8.87 8.43 12.52
C PRO A 38 -7.61 9.14 13.04
N ILE A 39 -6.46 8.91 12.39
CA ILE A 39 -5.20 9.50 12.84
C ILE A 39 -5.19 11.04 12.77
N THR A 40 -6.05 11.64 11.95
CA THR A 40 -6.25 13.10 11.87
C THR A 40 -6.86 13.71 13.14
N LYS A 41 -7.39 12.88 14.04
CA LYS A 41 -7.84 13.27 15.38
C LYS A 41 -6.77 13.05 16.46
N LEU A 42 -5.71 12.31 16.14
CA LEU A 42 -4.70 11.85 17.10
C LEU A 42 -3.34 12.54 16.88
N LEU A 43 -3.04 12.95 15.66
CA LEU A 43 -1.78 13.57 15.27
C LEU A 43 -2.02 14.88 14.52
N PRO A 44 -1.17 15.90 14.70
CA PRO A 44 -1.21 17.11 13.89
C PRO A 44 -0.84 16.80 12.43
N LYS A 45 -1.34 17.61 11.50
CA LYS A 45 -1.19 17.41 10.06
C LYS A 45 0.29 17.28 9.65
N GLU A 46 1.14 18.11 10.20
CA GLU A 46 2.58 18.14 9.91
C GLU A 46 3.25 16.82 10.27
N LYS A 47 2.83 16.20 11.39
CA LYS A 47 3.38 14.90 11.80
C LYS A 47 2.89 13.77 10.89
N ILE A 48 1.64 13.84 10.42
CA ILE A 48 1.10 12.88 9.45
C ILE A 48 1.88 12.98 8.13
N GLU A 49 2.15 14.19 7.65
CA GLU A 49 2.93 14.42 6.43
C GLU A 49 4.36 13.89 6.54
N GLU A 50 5.02 14.08 7.69
CA GLU A 50 6.34 13.49 7.99
C GLU A 50 6.29 11.96 7.91
N ILE A 51 5.28 11.33 8.52
CA ILE A 51 5.08 9.88 8.50
C ILE A 51 4.85 9.38 7.07
N VAL A 52 4.01 10.06 6.30
CA VAL A 52 3.74 9.74 4.88
C VAL A 52 5.04 9.80 4.07
N LYS A 53 5.83 10.87 4.23
CA LYS A 53 7.11 11.05 3.56
C LYS A 53 8.10 9.94 3.93
N ARG A 54 8.26 9.63 5.22
CA ARG A 54 9.16 8.55 5.68
C ARG A 54 8.70 7.19 5.16
N THR A 55 7.40 6.93 5.08
CA THR A 55 6.86 5.69 4.51
C THR A 55 7.27 5.54 3.04
N LYS A 56 7.17 6.60 2.23
CA LYS A 56 7.57 6.58 0.81
C LYS A 56 9.05 6.25 0.63
N LEU A 57 9.87 6.71 1.56
CA LEU A 57 11.32 6.56 1.55
C LEU A 57 11.82 5.36 2.38
N GLY A 58 10.93 4.60 3.01
CA GLY A 58 11.31 3.62 4.05
C GLY A 58 12.24 2.52 3.57
N GLY A 59 12.07 2.05 2.32
CA GLY A 59 13.01 1.10 1.72
C GLY A 59 14.42 1.70 1.56
N GLY A 60 14.49 2.95 1.09
CA GLY A 60 15.74 3.69 0.95
C GLY A 60 16.41 3.99 2.29
N GLU A 61 15.61 4.27 3.33
CA GLU A 61 16.09 4.43 4.71
C GLU A 61 16.86 3.17 5.17
N ILE A 62 16.28 1.98 5.02
CA ILE A 62 16.94 0.72 5.41
C ILE A 62 18.21 0.45 4.59
N VAL A 63 18.16 0.64 3.27
CA VAL A 63 19.34 0.51 2.40
C VAL A 63 20.47 1.45 2.86
N SER A 64 20.14 2.67 3.25
CA SER A 64 21.12 3.65 3.73
C SER A 64 21.86 3.21 5.00
N TYR A 65 21.21 2.41 5.86
CA TYR A 65 21.82 1.86 7.06
C TYR A 65 22.59 0.57 6.78
N LEU A 66 22.03 -0.35 5.99
CA LEU A 66 22.67 -1.63 5.69
C LEU A 66 23.92 -1.49 4.80
N LYS A 67 23.98 -0.44 3.96
CA LYS A 67 25.01 -0.16 2.94
C LYS A 67 25.07 -1.19 1.81
N THR A 68 24.95 -2.47 2.14
CA THR A 68 24.91 -3.60 1.22
C THR A 68 23.65 -4.42 1.47
N GLY A 69 22.85 -4.62 0.42
CA GLY A 69 21.55 -5.29 0.52
C GLY A 69 20.40 -4.33 0.82
N SER A 70 19.23 -4.91 1.11
CA SER A 70 17.96 -4.19 1.35
C SER A 70 17.18 -4.85 2.50
N ALA A 71 16.03 -4.27 2.86
CA ALA A 71 15.13 -4.85 3.85
C ALA A 71 14.68 -6.26 3.42
N PHE A 72 14.70 -7.23 4.34
CA PHE A 72 14.28 -8.61 4.07
C PHE A 72 13.28 -9.15 5.10
N ILE A 73 13.34 -8.69 6.35
CA ILE A 73 12.43 -9.16 7.42
C ILE A 73 10.99 -8.72 7.14
N THR A 74 10.74 -7.43 6.95
CA THR A 74 9.38 -6.92 6.73
C THR A 74 8.79 -7.34 5.38
N PRO A 75 9.53 -7.35 4.25
CA PRO A 75 9.00 -7.95 3.02
C PRO A 75 8.70 -9.45 3.17
N GLY A 76 9.56 -10.20 3.87
CA GLY A 76 9.32 -11.62 4.14
C GLY A 76 8.05 -11.87 4.95
N LEU A 77 7.80 -11.07 5.97
CA LEU A 77 6.55 -11.12 6.75
C LEU A 77 5.32 -10.77 5.91
N SER A 78 5.40 -9.77 5.03
CA SER A 78 4.29 -9.41 4.13
C SER A 78 3.95 -10.55 3.15
N VAL A 79 4.96 -11.21 2.58
CA VAL A 79 4.74 -12.38 1.71
C VAL A 79 4.18 -13.57 2.51
N ALA A 80 4.68 -13.79 3.73
CA ALA A 80 4.16 -14.84 4.60
C ALA A 80 2.69 -14.61 4.96
N GLU A 81 2.28 -13.37 5.24
CA GLU A 81 0.89 -13.00 5.51
C GLU A 81 -0.02 -13.26 4.29
N MET A 82 0.44 -12.90 3.08
CA MET A 82 -0.29 -13.21 1.85
C MET A 82 -0.44 -14.74 1.66
N ALA A 83 0.64 -15.50 1.84
CA ALA A 83 0.62 -16.95 1.72
C ALA A 83 -0.29 -17.61 2.76
N GLU A 84 -0.25 -17.14 4.01
CA GLU A 84 -1.11 -17.61 5.09
C GLU A 84 -2.59 -17.39 4.78
N SER A 85 -2.94 -16.20 4.28
CA SER A 85 -4.32 -15.87 3.86
C SER A 85 -4.85 -16.81 2.79
N ILE A 86 -4.00 -17.19 1.82
CA ILE A 86 -4.37 -18.16 0.77
C ILE A 86 -4.52 -19.56 1.37
N ILE A 87 -3.51 -20.05 2.10
CA ILE A 87 -3.46 -21.43 2.64
C ILE A 87 -4.63 -21.69 3.59
N LYS A 88 -4.96 -20.72 4.45
CA LYS A 88 -6.01 -20.84 5.47
C LYS A 88 -7.37 -20.31 5.02
N ASP A 89 -7.48 -19.84 3.77
CA ASP A 89 -8.70 -19.23 3.23
C ASP A 89 -9.24 -18.09 4.11
N GLU A 90 -8.36 -17.27 4.69
CA GLU A 90 -8.73 -16.26 5.70
C GLU A 90 -9.57 -15.11 5.12
N LYS A 91 -9.61 -14.97 3.79
CA LYS A 91 -10.26 -13.88 3.07
C LYS A 91 -9.78 -12.51 3.56
N ARG A 92 -8.47 -12.37 3.85
CA ARG A 92 -7.91 -11.12 4.35
C ARG A 92 -8.13 -10.00 3.33
N VAL A 93 -8.41 -8.81 3.84
CA VAL A 93 -8.34 -7.58 3.06
C VAL A 93 -6.92 -7.04 3.14
N LEU A 94 -6.19 -7.09 2.03
CA LEU A 94 -4.81 -6.64 1.90
C LEU A 94 -4.66 -5.74 0.68
N THR A 95 -3.65 -4.87 0.65
CA THR A 95 -3.23 -4.25 -0.62
C THR A 95 -2.28 -5.20 -1.33
N CYS A 96 -2.63 -5.62 -2.54
CA CYS A 96 -1.79 -6.45 -3.39
C CYS A 96 -1.64 -5.82 -4.77
N SER A 97 -0.51 -6.10 -5.44
CA SER A 97 -0.35 -5.77 -6.86
C SER A 97 -1.15 -6.77 -7.69
N VAL A 98 -2.20 -6.31 -8.36
CA VAL A 98 -3.12 -7.16 -9.15
C VAL A 98 -3.43 -6.54 -10.50
N TYR A 99 -3.74 -7.40 -11.47
CA TYR A 99 -4.12 -6.99 -12.81
C TYR A 99 -5.52 -6.38 -12.79
N LEU A 100 -5.66 -5.16 -13.31
CA LEU A 100 -6.95 -4.46 -13.39
C LEU A 100 -7.60 -4.67 -14.76
N GLU A 101 -8.90 -4.95 -14.76
CA GLU A 101 -9.73 -5.26 -15.94
C GLU A 101 -10.98 -4.36 -16.03
N GLY A 102 -10.90 -3.17 -15.42
CA GLY A 102 -11.98 -2.19 -15.39
C GLY A 102 -12.07 -1.43 -14.07
N GLU A 103 -11.49 -1.98 -13.01
CA GLU A 103 -11.50 -1.37 -11.68
C GLU A 103 -10.80 -0.01 -11.70
N TYR A 104 -11.41 0.96 -11.03
CA TYR A 104 -11.01 2.37 -11.03
C TYR A 104 -10.98 2.99 -12.45
N GLY A 105 -11.63 2.36 -13.43
CA GLY A 105 -11.57 2.74 -14.85
C GLY A 105 -10.24 2.37 -15.53
N ILE A 106 -9.45 1.46 -14.93
CA ILE A 106 -8.12 1.10 -15.39
C ILE A 106 -8.13 -0.34 -15.93
N ASN A 107 -7.48 -0.55 -17.08
CA ASN A 107 -7.40 -1.84 -17.75
C ASN A 107 -5.96 -2.17 -18.17
N GLY A 108 -5.51 -3.39 -17.95
CA GLY A 108 -4.30 -3.90 -18.58
C GLY A 108 -2.98 -3.58 -17.88
N VAL A 109 -3.02 -3.24 -16.59
CA VAL A 109 -1.82 -2.98 -15.77
C VAL A 109 -1.95 -3.60 -14.38
N PHE A 110 -0.82 -3.85 -13.74
CA PHE A 110 -0.77 -4.26 -12.33
C PHE A 110 -0.58 -3.05 -11.43
N LEU A 111 -1.48 -2.85 -10.47
CA LEU A 111 -1.37 -1.79 -9.46
C LEU A 111 -1.70 -2.32 -8.06
N GLY A 112 -1.10 -1.70 -7.04
CA GLY A 112 -1.43 -1.97 -5.64
C GLY A 112 -2.82 -1.46 -5.30
N VAL A 113 -3.79 -2.36 -5.12
CA VAL A 113 -5.17 -2.03 -4.75
C VAL A 113 -5.66 -2.98 -3.64
N PRO A 114 -6.66 -2.59 -2.83
CA PRO A 114 -7.24 -3.48 -1.82
C PRO A 114 -7.97 -4.66 -2.46
N VAL A 115 -7.71 -5.86 -1.95
CA VAL A 115 -8.27 -7.12 -2.45
C VAL A 115 -8.73 -8.00 -1.30
N ILE A 116 -9.69 -8.89 -1.58
CA ILE A 116 -9.96 -10.07 -0.75
C ILE A 116 -9.06 -11.19 -1.25
N LEU A 117 -8.09 -11.59 -0.42
CA LEU A 117 -7.16 -12.67 -0.71
C LEU A 117 -7.58 -13.96 -0.01
N GLY A 118 -7.99 -14.97 -0.78
CA GLY A 118 -8.45 -16.27 -0.28
C GLY A 118 -7.72 -17.44 -0.94
N LYS A 119 -8.23 -18.65 -0.72
CA LYS A 119 -7.64 -19.89 -1.29
C LYS A 119 -7.59 -19.91 -2.82
N ASN A 120 -8.46 -19.13 -3.48
CA ASN A 120 -8.48 -19.00 -4.93
C ASN A 120 -7.59 -17.84 -5.44
N GLY A 121 -6.73 -17.29 -4.58
CA GLY A 121 -5.95 -16.08 -4.87
C GLY A 121 -6.80 -14.82 -4.70
N ILE A 122 -6.80 -13.95 -5.70
CA ILE A 122 -7.57 -12.69 -5.70
C ILE A 122 -9.03 -13.02 -5.96
N GLU A 123 -9.87 -12.96 -4.92
CA GLU A 123 -11.29 -13.29 -5.05
C GLU A 123 -12.16 -12.06 -5.37
N LYS A 124 -11.67 -10.88 -4.99
CA LYS A 124 -12.36 -9.61 -5.26
C LYS A 124 -11.39 -8.45 -5.15
N ILE A 125 -11.47 -7.50 -6.07
CA ILE A 125 -10.89 -6.16 -5.91
C ILE A 125 -11.94 -5.25 -5.25
N ILE A 126 -11.55 -4.51 -4.21
CA ILE A 126 -12.45 -3.63 -3.46
C ILE A 126 -12.31 -2.20 -3.99
N GLU A 127 -13.22 -1.78 -4.86
CA GLU A 127 -13.25 -0.38 -5.29
C GLU A 127 -13.78 0.52 -4.17
N ILE A 128 -12.95 1.47 -3.77
CA ILE A 128 -13.28 2.51 -2.81
C ILE A 128 -13.47 3.82 -3.55
N GLU A 129 -14.36 4.67 -3.05
CA GLU A 129 -14.49 6.03 -3.58
C GLU A 129 -13.20 6.80 -3.31
N LEU A 130 -12.54 7.26 -4.37
CA LEU A 130 -11.32 8.06 -4.31
C LEU A 130 -11.64 9.55 -4.42
N LEU A 131 -10.94 10.36 -3.63
CA LEU A 131 -10.96 11.82 -3.79
C LEU A 131 -10.32 12.22 -5.13
N PRO A 132 -10.63 13.41 -5.69
CA PRO A 132 -10.07 13.87 -6.96
C PRO A 132 -8.54 13.75 -7.03
N GLU A 133 -7.83 14.16 -5.99
CA GLU A 133 -6.38 14.09 -5.87
C GLU A 133 -5.86 12.63 -5.77
N GLU A 134 -6.63 11.73 -5.16
CA GLU A 134 -6.30 10.30 -5.06
C GLU A 134 -6.48 9.62 -6.42
N LYS A 135 -7.51 9.99 -7.19
CA LYS A 135 -7.73 9.54 -8.57
C LYS A 135 -6.60 9.99 -9.49
N GLU A 136 -6.21 11.26 -9.40
CA GLU A 136 -5.06 11.79 -10.16
C GLU A 136 -3.76 11.08 -9.80
N ALA A 137 -3.53 10.81 -8.51
CA ALA A 137 -2.36 10.06 -8.08
C ALA A 137 -2.35 8.62 -8.60
N LEU A 138 -3.49 7.93 -8.55
CA LEU A 138 -3.62 6.58 -9.11
C LEU A 138 -3.41 6.58 -10.63
N LYS A 139 -3.92 7.61 -11.34
CA LYS A 139 -3.68 7.77 -12.78
C LYS A 139 -2.20 7.96 -13.12
N ARG A 140 -1.44 8.68 -12.29
CA ARG A 140 0.02 8.77 -12.43
C ARG A 140 0.70 7.40 -12.25
N CYS A 141 0.21 6.57 -11.33
CA CYS A 141 0.72 5.20 -11.16
C CYS A 141 0.47 4.35 -12.41
N GLU A 142 -0.75 4.43 -12.96
CA GLU A 142 -1.11 3.75 -14.21
C GLU A 142 -0.16 4.15 -15.35
N ASN A 143 0.02 5.46 -15.57
CA ASN A 143 0.87 5.96 -16.65
C ASN A 143 2.31 5.46 -16.51
N ALA A 144 2.89 5.54 -15.31
CA ALA A 144 4.24 5.04 -15.06
C ALA A 144 4.37 3.52 -15.29
N CYS A 145 3.35 2.74 -14.93
CA CYS A 145 3.33 1.30 -15.21
C CYS A 145 3.30 1.03 -16.72
N ARG A 146 2.48 1.77 -17.48
CA ARG A 146 2.41 1.66 -18.94
C ARG A 146 3.73 2.06 -19.62
N GLU A 147 4.36 3.13 -19.17
CA GLU A 147 5.67 3.54 -19.67
C GLU A 147 6.69 2.41 -19.49
N LEU A 148 6.73 1.78 -18.31
CA LEU A 148 7.62 0.65 -18.06
C LEU A 148 7.31 -0.56 -18.94
N ILE A 149 6.02 -0.89 -19.14
CA ILE A 149 5.60 -1.98 -20.03
C ILE A 149 6.04 -1.71 -21.48
N ASN A 150 5.88 -0.49 -21.97
CA ASN A 150 6.28 -0.11 -23.32
C ASN A 150 7.79 -0.21 -23.53
N LEU A 151 8.60 0.01 -22.49
CA LEU A 151 10.06 -0.15 -22.56
C LEU A 151 10.51 -1.61 -22.68
N LEU A 152 9.64 -2.59 -22.34
CA LEU A 152 10.00 -4.01 -22.37
C LEU A 152 10.00 -4.61 -23.79
N ASN A 153 9.64 -3.84 -24.85
CA ASN A 153 9.78 -4.20 -26.27
C ASN A 153 9.45 -5.67 -26.61
N PHE A 154 8.25 -6.13 -26.26
CA PHE A 154 7.72 -7.40 -26.78
C PHE A 154 7.18 -7.24 -28.20
#